data_AF-E9M4D7-F1
#
_entry.id   AF-E9M4D7-F1
#
_cell.length_a   1.000
_cell.length_b   1.000
_cell.length_c   1.000
_cell.angle_alpha   90.00
_cell.angle_beta   90.00
_cell.angle_gamma   90.00
#
_symmetry.space_group_name_H-M   'P 1'
#
loop_
_entity.id
_entity.type
_entity.pdbx_description
1 polymer ?
#
loop_
_entity_poly.entity_id
_entity_poly.type
_entity_poly.pdbx_seq_one_letter_code
_entity_poly.pdbx_strand_id
1 'polypeptide(L)'
;GHGTHVAGTIGQETNNDGIGTAGIAFSAQLLPVKVLNRFGYGSNATLAAGLRWAADNGADIINMSLGSPWGGRALEEAIQNASAMGIVIVAASGNEAGPVSYPAAYKQVIAVGAVDSAKQRTFYSNGGPELDLVAPGGSSEDLNGDGQPDAIMQETFKLHSGFAFFDIGWNYYPLMGTSMATPH
;
A
#
# COMPACT_ATOMS: atom_id res chain seq x y z
N GLY A 1 -6.89 -10.01 2.95
CA GLY A 1 -5.64 -10.03 2.19
C GLY A 1 -4.92 -8.71 2.25
N HIS A 2 -5.34 -7.73 1.44
CA HIS A 2 -4.60 -6.49 1.16
C HIS A 2 -3.74 -5.92 2.30
N GLY A 3 -4.31 -5.54 3.45
CA GLY A 3 -3.54 -4.98 4.57
C GLY A 3 -2.43 -5.89 5.12
N THR A 4 -2.62 -7.22 5.10
CA THR A 4 -1.58 -8.18 5.50
C THR A 4 -0.47 -8.26 4.47
N HIS A 5 -0.80 -8.19 3.17
CA HIS A 5 0.21 -8.14 2.10
C HIS A 5 1.08 -6.88 2.23
N VAL A 6 0.45 -5.73 2.45
CA VAL A 6 1.14 -4.45 2.73
C VAL A 6 2.01 -4.55 3.98
N ALA A 7 1.48 -5.08 5.07
CA ALA A 7 2.19 -5.25 6.33
C ALA A 7 3.44 -6.14 6.19
N GLY A 8 3.34 -7.23 5.42
CA GLY A 8 4.47 -8.11 5.17
C GLY A 8 5.59 -7.42 4.38
N THR A 9 5.26 -6.63 3.35
CA THR A 9 6.27 -5.86 2.60
C THR A 9 7.09 -4.94 3.51
N ILE A 10 6.45 -4.33 4.51
CA ILE A 10 7.13 -3.50 5.51
C ILE A 10 7.95 -4.36 6.47
N GLY A 11 7.29 -5.28 7.18
CA GLY A 11 7.81 -5.82 8.44
C GLY A 11 7.72 -7.33 8.59
N GLN A 12 7.65 -8.10 7.50
CA GLN A 12 7.77 -9.55 7.61
C GLN A 12 9.11 -9.96 8.21
N GLU A 13 9.07 -10.99 9.07
CA GLU A 13 10.26 -11.59 9.68
C GLU A 13 11.28 -12.02 8.61
N THR A 14 12.55 -11.91 8.97
CA THR A 14 13.69 -12.34 8.16
C THR A 14 14.44 -13.49 8.84
N ASN A 15 15.44 -14.07 8.19
CA ASN A 15 16.18 -15.25 8.67
C ASN A 15 15.26 -16.45 8.97
N ASN A 16 14.26 -16.65 8.13
CA ASN A 16 13.23 -17.67 8.23
C ASN A 16 13.59 -18.96 7.46
N ASP A 17 14.86 -19.37 7.52
CA ASP A 17 15.38 -20.59 6.87
C ASP A 17 15.08 -20.70 5.35
N GLY A 18 14.98 -19.55 4.67
CA GLY A 18 14.70 -19.47 3.23
C GLY A 18 13.23 -19.68 2.87
N ILE A 19 12.32 -19.57 3.83
CA ILE A 19 10.86 -19.70 3.62
C ILE A 19 10.27 -18.34 3.23
N GLY A 20 9.52 -18.27 2.15
CA GLY A 20 8.72 -17.09 1.84
C GLY A 20 9.52 -15.86 1.40
N THR A 21 9.28 -14.73 2.05
CA THR A 21 9.87 -13.41 1.71
C THR A 21 10.43 -12.72 2.95
N ALA A 22 10.95 -11.50 2.82
CA ALA A 22 11.41 -10.68 3.94
C ALA A 22 10.86 -9.25 3.83
N GLY A 23 10.55 -8.62 4.97
CA GLY A 23 10.15 -7.22 5.04
C GLY A 23 11.36 -6.28 4.92
N ILE A 24 11.15 -5.08 4.38
CA ILE A 24 12.20 -4.07 4.16
C ILE A 24 12.70 -3.51 5.49
N ALA A 25 11.78 -3.26 6.41
CA ALA A 25 12.02 -2.80 7.77
C ALA A 25 11.60 -3.90 8.75
N PHE A 26 12.19 -5.08 8.64
CA PHE A 26 11.87 -6.28 9.45
C PHE A 26 11.99 -6.10 10.98
N SER A 27 12.63 -5.03 11.46
CA SER A 27 12.69 -4.66 12.89
C SER A 27 11.64 -3.63 13.31
N ALA A 28 10.83 -3.12 12.38
CA ALA A 28 9.77 -2.16 12.67
C ALA A 28 8.61 -2.86 13.39
N GLN A 29 7.95 -2.12 14.30
CA GLN A 29 6.71 -2.56 14.90
C GLN A 29 5.54 -2.16 14.02
N LEU A 30 4.64 -3.12 13.74
CA LEU A 30 3.45 -2.87 12.95
C LEU A 30 2.29 -2.48 13.86
N LEU A 31 1.62 -1.36 13.56
CA LEU A 31 0.41 -0.90 14.23
C LEU A 31 -0.80 -1.01 13.26
N PRO A 32 -1.56 -2.12 13.26
CA PRO A 32 -2.64 -2.31 12.31
C PRO A 32 -3.85 -1.44 12.63
N VAL A 33 -4.22 -0.54 11.72
CA VAL A 33 -5.41 0.32 11.85
C VAL A 33 -6.42 0.02 10.74
N LYS A 34 -7.49 -0.68 11.09
CA LYS A 34 -8.49 -1.10 10.11
C LYS A 34 -9.49 0.01 9.79
N VAL A 35 -9.28 0.71 8.68
CA VAL A 35 -10.18 1.77 8.18
C VAL A 35 -11.05 1.36 6.98
N LEU A 36 -10.78 0.19 6.40
CA LEU A 36 -11.50 -0.39 5.27
C LEU A 36 -12.28 -1.66 5.67
N ASN A 37 -13.46 -1.82 5.09
CA ASN A 37 -14.31 -3.00 5.26
C ASN A 37 -13.76 -4.21 4.47
N ARG A 38 -14.48 -5.34 4.48
CA ARG A 38 -14.05 -6.58 3.81
C ARG A 38 -13.93 -6.49 2.29
N PHE A 39 -14.57 -5.49 1.68
CA PHE A 39 -14.55 -5.23 0.24
C PHE A 39 -13.51 -4.16 -0.15
N GLY A 40 -12.72 -3.66 0.80
CA GLY A 40 -11.73 -2.61 0.55
C GLY A 40 -12.31 -1.19 0.55
N TYR A 41 -13.56 -0.99 0.96
CA TYR A 41 -14.18 0.34 1.01
C TYR A 41 -14.13 0.96 2.40
N GLY A 42 -13.93 2.28 2.46
CA GLY A 42 -13.99 3.12 3.65
C GLY A 42 -14.49 4.51 3.30
N SER A 43 -14.52 5.43 4.28
CA SER A 43 -14.89 6.83 4.06
C SER A 43 -13.80 7.77 4.55
N ASN A 44 -13.79 9.00 4.03
CA ASN A 44 -12.86 10.03 4.52
C ASN A 44 -12.98 10.23 6.05
N ALA A 45 -14.15 10.00 6.64
CA ALA A 45 -14.35 10.05 8.08
C ALA A 45 -13.66 8.88 8.82
N THR A 46 -13.75 7.64 8.31
CA THR A 46 -13.08 6.49 8.93
C THR A 46 -11.57 6.57 8.77
N LEU A 47 -11.08 7.08 7.63
CA LEU A 47 -9.66 7.35 7.40
C LEU A 47 -9.15 8.43 8.36
N ALA A 48 -9.84 9.56 8.48
CA ALA A 48 -9.47 10.63 9.40
C ALA A 48 -9.43 10.16 10.88
N ALA A 49 -10.39 9.33 11.29
CA ALA A 49 -10.40 8.73 12.63
C ALA A 49 -9.22 7.78 12.83
N GLY A 50 -8.90 6.94 11.83
CA GLY A 50 -7.76 6.03 11.89
C GLY A 50 -6.41 6.75 11.94
N LEU A 51 -6.25 7.84 11.18
CA LEU A 51 -5.05 8.69 11.22
C LEU A 51 -4.82 9.28 12.62
N ARG A 52 -5.86 9.85 13.22
CA ARG A 52 -5.78 10.38 14.59
C ARG A 52 -5.44 9.28 15.59
N TRP A 53 -6.10 8.14 15.49
CA TRP A 53 -5.83 7.01 16.37
C TRP A 53 -4.38 6.52 16.23
N ALA A 54 -3.86 6.37 15.01
CA ALA A 54 -2.47 5.99 14.79
C ALA A 54 -1.50 7.01 15.40
N ALA A 55 -1.75 8.30 15.19
CA ALA A 55 -0.93 9.38 15.73
C ALA A 55 -0.92 9.39 17.26
N ASP A 56 -2.07 9.20 17.89
CA ASP A 56 -2.21 9.16 19.35
C ASP A 56 -1.61 7.88 19.96
N ASN A 57 -1.39 6.83 19.16
CA ASN A 57 -0.88 5.52 19.60
C ASN A 57 0.57 5.27 19.14
N GLY A 58 1.34 6.33 18.89
CA GLY A 58 2.79 6.25 18.71
C GLY A 58 3.25 5.80 17.33
N ALA A 59 2.45 6.02 16.28
CA ALA A 59 2.93 5.79 14.92
C ALA A 59 3.99 6.84 14.53
N ASP A 60 5.19 6.40 14.15
CA ASP A 60 6.21 7.26 13.54
C ASP A 60 5.96 7.47 12.03
N ILE A 61 5.39 6.44 11.38
CA ILE A 61 5.10 6.40 9.94
C ILE A 61 3.69 5.83 9.74
N ILE A 62 2.89 6.47 8.89
CA ILE A 62 1.55 6.00 8.50
C ILE A 62 1.55 5.70 6.99
N ASN A 63 1.41 4.42 6.65
CA ASN A 63 1.23 3.94 5.27
C ASN A 63 -0.26 3.84 4.91
N MET A 64 -0.67 4.54 3.85
CA MET A 64 -2.00 4.51 3.27
C MET A 64 -1.96 3.96 1.84
N SER A 65 -1.86 2.63 1.71
CA SER A 65 -2.00 1.89 0.46
C SER A 65 -3.45 1.86 -0.06
N LEU A 66 -4.08 3.02 -0.14
CA LEU A 66 -5.47 3.24 -0.51
C LEU A 66 -5.61 4.62 -1.17
N GLY A 67 -6.72 4.85 -1.85
CA GLY A 67 -6.98 6.16 -2.43
C GLY A 67 -8.39 6.29 -2.95
N SER A 68 -8.76 7.53 -3.26
CA SER A 68 -9.97 7.87 -3.98
C SER A 68 -9.74 9.14 -4.83
N PRO A 69 -10.55 9.36 -5.88
CA PRO A 69 -10.47 10.58 -6.67
C PRO A 69 -10.89 11.83 -5.87
N TRP A 70 -11.48 11.68 -4.67
CA TRP A 70 -12.06 12.78 -3.91
C TRP A 70 -11.41 12.93 -2.53
N GLY A 71 -10.81 14.08 -2.28
CA GLY A 71 -10.39 14.49 -0.94
C GLY A 71 -11.57 14.81 -0.02
N GLY A 72 -11.28 15.22 1.20
CA GLY A 72 -12.24 15.79 2.11
C GLY A 72 -11.56 16.59 3.22
N ARG A 73 -12.17 17.70 3.61
CA ARG A 73 -11.62 18.61 4.63
C ARG A 73 -11.23 17.91 5.93
N ALA A 74 -12.08 17.00 6.42
CA ALA A 74 -11.80 16.27 7.66
C ALA A 74 -10.57 15.34 7.56
N LEU A 75 -10.31 14.79 6.37
CA LEU A 75 -9.14 13.97 6.11
C LEU A 75 -7.88 14.83 5.97
N GLU A 76 -7.98 15.95 5.27
CA GLU A 76 -6.90 16.92 5.14
C GLU A 76 -6.46 17.48 6.50
N GLU A 77 -7.40 17.89 7.35
CA GLU A 77 -7.11 18.37 8.72
C GLU A 77 -6.45 17.27 9.57
N ALA A 78 -6.86 16.01 9.43
CA ALA A 78 -6.23 14.90 10.15
C ALA A 78 -4.78 14.66 9.68
N ILE A 79 -4.53 14.74 8.37
CA ILE A 79 -3.19 14.64 7.77
C ILE A 79 -2.29 15.79 8.24
N GLN A 80 -2.80 17.02 8.22
CA GLN A 80 -2.07 18.19 8.70
C GLN A 80 -1.67 18.05 10.18
N ASN A 81 -2.59 17.58 11.02
CA ASN A 81 -2.32 17.38 12.44
C ASN A 81 -1.27 16.28 12.67
N ALA A 82 -1.40 15.12 12.02
CA ALA A 82 -0.42 14.03 12.15
C ALA A 82 0.97 14.48 11.65
N SER A 83 1.04 15.18 10.52
CA SER A 83 2.29 15.74 10.00
C SER A 83 2.91 16.77 10.97
N ALA A 84 2.10 17.63 11.59
CA ALA A 84 2.56 18.60 12.58
C ALA A 84 3.09 17.94 13.88
N MET A 85 2.68 16.70 14.16
CA MET A 85 3.24 15.88 15.25
C MET A 85 4.57 15.21 14.87
N GLY A 86 5.07 15.42 13.65
CA GLY A 86 6.32 14.84 13.15
C GLY A 86 6.16 13.46 12.51
N ILE A 87 4.92 13.00 12.29
CA ILE A 87 4.63 11.69 11.71
C ILE A 87 4.79 11.76 10.19
N VAL A 88 5.53 10.81 9.62
CA VAL A 88 5.67 10.68 8.17
C VAL A 88 4.42 9.98 7.60
N ILE A 89 3.83 10.56 6.57
CA ILE A 89 2.61 10.05 5.96
C ILE A 89 2.91 9.69 4.51
N VAL A 90 2.62 8.45 4.12
CA VAL A 90 2.91 7.92 2.79
C VAL A 90 1.63 7.34 2.20
N ALA A 91 1.32 7.61 0.92
CA ALA A 91 0.11 7.10 0.28
C ALA A 91 0.31 6.71 -1.19
N ALA A 92 -0.50 5.74 -1.63
CA ALA A 92 -0.51 5.26 -3.00
C ALA A 92 -1.07 6.32 -3.96
N SER A 93 -0.41 6.54 -5.10
CA SER A 93 -0.87 7.52 -6.08
C SER A 93 -2.17 7.10 -6.81
N GLY A 94 -2.48 5.81 -6.84
CA GLY A 94 -3.66 5.21 -7.51
C GLY A 94 -3.33 4.43 -8.78
N ASN A 95 -4.31 3.70 -9.32
CA ASN A 95 -4.11 2.66 -10.34
C ASN A 95 -4.95 2.87 -11.62
N GLU A 96 -5.28 4.12 -11.94
CA GLU A 96 -6.19 4.50 -13.02
C GLU A 96 -5.45 5.06 -14.25
N ALA A 97 -4.11 5.03 -14.26
CA ALA A 97 -3.26 5.73 -15.23
C ALA A 97 -3.60 7.25 -15.34
N GLY A 98 -4.11 7.82 -14.26
CA GLY A 98 -4.65 9.18 -14.20
C GLY A 98 -3.85 10.09 -13.26
N PRO A 99 -4.47 11.22 -12.84
CA PRO A 99 -3.92 12.11 -11.83
C PRO A 99 -3.72 11.43 -10.48
N VAL A 100 -2.81 11.95 -9.65
CA VAL A 100 -2.59 11.45 -8.28
C VAL A 100 -3.89 11.52 -7.47
N SER A 101 -4.26 10.42 -6.81
CA SER A 101 -5.46 10.30 -5.98
C SER A 101 -5.27 10.90 -4.58
N TYR A 102 -6.36 11.18 -3.88
CA TYR A 102 -6.32 11.52 -2.46
C TYR A 102 -6.29 10.24 -1.61
N PRO A 103 -5.55 10.19 -0.49
CA PRO A 103 -4.84 11.30 0.15
C PRO A 103 -3.45 11.62 -0.40
N ALA A 104 -2.90 10.86 -1.35
CA ALA A 104 -1.56 11.11 -1.89
C ALA A 104 -1.39 12.52 -2.48
N ALA A 105 -2.44 13.10 -3.04
CA ALA A 105 -2.42 14.47 -3.58
C ALA A 105 -2.34 15.59 -2.50
N TYR A 106 -2.40 15.27 -1.20
CA TYR A 106 -2.22 16.28 -0.15
C TYR A 106 -0.74 16.62 0.05
N LYS A 107 -0.43 17.92 0.19
CA LYS A 107 0.93 18.44 0.28
C LYS A 107 1.82 17.80 1.36
N GLN A 108 1.24 17.35 2.48
CA GLN A 108 1.96 16.75 3.60
C GLN A 108 2.21 15.24 3.42
N VAL A 109 1.71 14.64 2.34
CA VAL A 109 1.76 13.20 2.10
C VAL A 109 2.79 12.92 1.03
N ILE A 110 3.65 11.92 1.28
CA ILE A 110 4.55 11.39 0.27
C ILE A 110 3.75 10.52 -0.68
N ALA A 111 3.55 10.98 -1.91
CA ALA A 111 2.83 10.27 -2.96
C ALA A 111 3.75 9.27 -3.67
N VAL A 112 3.36 7.99 -3.63
CA VAL A 112 4.16 6.89 -4.18
C VAL A 112 3.50 6.26 -5.40
N GLY A 113 4.19 6.33 -6.53
CA GLY A 113 3.84 5.65 -7.78
C GLY A 113 4.53 4.28 -7.90
N ALA A 114 4.16 3.53 -8.93
CA ALA A 114 4.63 2.17 -9.16
C ALA A 114 5.55 2.07 -10.39
N VAL A 115 6.66 1.34 -10.22
CA VAL A 115 7.51 0.84 -11.31
C VAL A 115 7.52 -0.68 -11.35
N ASP A 116 7.83 -1.24 -12.53
CA ASP A 116 8.08 -2.66 -12.75
C ASP A 116 9.54 -3.07 -12.49
N SER A 117 9.87 -4.34 -12.71
CA SER A 117 11.21 -4.91 -12.57
C SER A 117 12.24 -4.28 -13.52
N ALA A 118 11.79 -3.72 -14.65
CA ALA A 118 12.60 -2.96 -15.60
C ALA A 118 12.73 -1.46 -15.24
N LYS A 119 12.25 -1.06 -14.05
CA LYS A 119 12.24 0.31 -13.55
C LYS A 119 11.45 1.28 -14.43
N GLN A 120 10.51 0.76 -15.22
CA GLN A 120 9.58 1.57 -16.01
C GLN A 120 8.33 1.83 -15.19
N ARG A 121 7.72 3.01 -15.37
CA ARG A 121 6.42 3.30 -14.77
C ARG A 121 5.40 2.29 -15.28
N THR A 122 4.68 1.65 -14.35
CA THR A 122 3.68 0.65 -14.70
C THR A 122 2.48 1.29 -15.42
N PHE A 123 1.82 0.51 -16.28
CA PHE A 123 0.72 0.99 -17.11
C PHE A 123 -0.46 1.55 -16.30
N TYR A 124 -0.62 1.14 -15.04
CA TYR A 124 -1.69 1.56 -14.15
C TYR A 124 -1.32 2.73 -13.23
N SER A 125 -0.03 2.98 -12.95
CA SER A 125 0.38 3.96 -11.94
C SER A 125 -0.13 5.35 -12.30
N ASN A 126 -0.88 5.98 -11.39
CA ASN A 126 -1.20 7.40 -11.51
C ASN A 126 0.07 8.25 -11.43
N GLY A 127 0.01 9.43 -12.02
CA GLY A 127 1.09 10.42 -12.00
C GLY A 127 0.56 11.84 -12.12
N GLY A 128 1.40 12.81 -11.78
CA GLY A 128 1.02 14.22 -11.72
C GLY A 128 2.08 15.04 -10.98
N PRO A 129 1.91 16.35 -10.89
CA PRO A 129 2.84 17.23 -10.16
C PRO A 129 2.90 16.94 -8.66
N GLU A 130 1.90 16.26 -8.10
CA GLU A 130 1.87 15.83 -6.69
C GLU A 130 2.66 14.54 -6.43
N LEU A 131 3.17 13.86 -7.45
CA LEU A 131 3.93 12.62 -7.28
C LEU A 131 5.35 12.90 -6.77
N ASP A 132 5.72 12.36 -5.61
CA ASP A 132 7.04 12.60 -5.01
C ASP A 132 8.08 11.57 -5.48
N LEU A 133 7.72 10.29 -5.47
CA LEU A 133 8.63 9.20 -5.82
C LEU A 133 7.90 7.98 -6.38
N VAL A 134 8.67 7.02 -6.85
CA VAL A 134 8.19 5.72 -7.32
C VAL A 134 8.95 4.58 -6.63
N ALA A 135 8.26 3.46 -6.43
CA ALA A 135 8.81 2.24 -5.84
C ALA A 135 8.28 0.99 -6.57
N PRO A 136 8.85 -0.20 -6.33
CA PRO A 136 8.39 -1.44 -6.97
C PRO A 136 6.92 -1.73 -6.68
N GLY A 137 6.06 -1.62 -7.69
CA GLY A 137 4.63 -1.92 -7.59
C GLY A 137 4.22 -3.21 -8.29
N GLY A 138 5.14 -3.80 -9.06
CA GLY A 138 4.97 -5.07 -9.75
C GLY A 138 4.19 -4.97 -11.07
N SER A 139 4.32 -6.01 -11.88
CA SER A 139 3.67 -6.21 -13.17
C SER A 139 2.99 -7.57 -13.23
N SER A 140 1.95 -7.70 -14.06
CA SER A 140 1.39 -9.00 -14.43
C SER A 140 2.17 -9.70 -15.52
N GLU A 141 3.14 -9.01 -16.13
CA GLU A 141 4.02 -9.56 -17.16
C GLU A 141 5.25 -10.23 -16.53
N ASP A 142 5.76 -11.26 -17.20
CA ASP A 142 7.06 -11.86 -16.93
C ASP A 142 8.11 -11.13 -17.79
N LEU A 143 8.77 -10.11 -17.23
CA LEU A 143 9.77 -9.32 -17.96
C LEU A 143 11.17 -9.94 -17.89
N ASN A 144 11.36 -10.92 -17.01
CA ASN A 144 12.66 -11.52 -16.71
C ASN A 144 12.85 -12.93 -17.34
N GLY A 145 11.76 -13.55 -17.80
CA GLY A 145 11.73 -14.84 -18.48
C GLY A 145 11.78 -16.08 -17.56
N ASP A 146 11.47 -15.94 -16.28
CA ASP A 146 11.47 -17.03 -15.29
C ASP A 146 10.18 -17.86 -15.26
N GLY A 147 9.19 -17.48 -16.07
CA GLY A 147 7.89 -18.13 -16.16
C GLY A 147 6.89 -17.67 -15.11
N GLN A 148 7.19 -16.61 -14.34
CA GLN A 148 6.31 -16.03 -13.33
C GLN A 148 6.06 -14.53 -13.58
N PRO A 149 4.87 -14.00 -13.20
CA PRO A 149 4.65 -12.56 -13.23
C PRO A 149 5.61 -11.82 -12.29
N ASP A 150 6.16 -10.68 -12.73
CA ASP A 150 7.01 -9.78 -11.93
C ASP A 150 6.19 -8.93 -10.93
N ALA A 151 5.31 -9.59 -10.17
CA ALA A 151 4.46 -8.99 -9.16
C ALA A 151 5.14 -8.96 -7.78
N ILE A 152 4.58 -8.20 -6.84
CA ILE A 152 5.05 -8.19 -5.45
C ILE A 152 4.45 -9.40 -4.73
N MET A 153 5.30 -10.37 -4.40
CA MET A 153 4.91 -11.57 -3.68
C MET A 153 4.90 -11.30 -2.17
N GLN A 154 3.80 -11.66 -1.51
CA GLN A 154 3.77 -11.64 -0.04
C GLN A 154 2.80 -12.66 0.56
N GLU A 155 3.10 -13.14 1.77
CA GLU A 155 2.14 -13.93 2.54
C GLU A 155 0.90 -13.10 2.83
N THR A 156 -0.26 -13.62 2.43
CA THR A 156 -1.52 -12.96 2.70
C THR A 156 -2.68 -13.95 2.66
N PHE A 157 -3.87 -13.45 2.98
CA PHE A 157 -5.09 -14.25 3.01
C PHE A 157 -6.04 -13.85 1.88
N LYS A 158 -6.41 -14.79 1.00
CA LYS A 158 -7.47 -14.58 0.01
C LYS A 158 -8.78 -15.21 0.49
N LEU A 159 -9.83 -14.37 0.48
CA LEU A 159 -11.22 -14.81 0.53
C LEU A 159 -11.69 -14.99 -0.91
N HIS A 160 -12.41 -16.07 -1.16
CA HIS A 160 -13.04 -16.45 -2.44
C HIS A 160 -13.40 -15.28 -3.37
N SER A 161 -12.94 -15.36 -4.63
CA SER A 161 -13.44 -14.53 -5.74
C SER A 161 -13.85 -15.42 -6.92
N GLY A 162 -15.05 -16.00 -6.87
CA GLY A 162 -15.70 -16.69 -8.00
C GLY A 162 -15.47 -18.20 -8.11
N PHE A 163 -16.17 -18.83 -9.08
CA PHE A 163 -16.49 -20.28 -9.25
C PHE A 163 -15.34 -21.32 -9.28
N ALA A 164 -14.09 -20.97 -8.99
CA ALA A 164 -12.99 -21.93 -8.93
C ALA A 164 -12.79 -22.45 -7.49
N PHE A 165 -12.72 -23.77 -7.33
CA PHE A 165 -12.63 -24.49 -6.05
C PHE A 165 -11.23 -24.47 -5.38
N PHE A 166 -10.31 -23.61 -5.82
CA PHE A 166 -8.95 -23.57 -5.29
C PHE A 166 -8.61 -22.16 -4.79
N ASP A 167 -8.01 -22.12 -3.58
CA ASP A 167 -7.43 -20.97 -2.86
C ASP A 167 -8.35 -20.11 -1.97
N ILE A 168 -8.91 -20.75 -0.93
CA ILE A 168 -9.26 -20.07 0.33
C ILE A 168 -8.15 -20.38 1.33
N GLY A 169 -7.46 -19.36 1.81
CA GLY A 169 -6.46 -19.56 2.86
C GLY A 169 -5.28 -18.60 2.83
N TRP A 170 -4.37 -18.86 3.77
CA TRP A 170 -3.05 -18.27 3.85
C TRP A 170 -2.15 -18.87 2.77
N ASN A 171 -1.51 -18.03 1.97
CA ASN A 171 -0.48 -18.41 1.03
C ASN A 171 0.33 -17.17 0.61
N TYR A 172 1.41 -17.37 -0.15
CA TYR A 172 2.11 -16.30 -0.84
C TYR A 172 1.36 -15.97 -2.12
N TYR A 173 0.85 -14.75 -2.21
CA TYR A 173 0.13 -14.29 -3.38
C TYR A 173 0.84 -13.13 -4.06
N PRO A 174 1.00 -13.16 -5.40
CA PRO A 174 1.46 -12.02 -6.16
C PRO A 174 0.34 -10.97 -6.22
N LEU A 175 0.67 -9.72 -5.88
CA LEU A 175 -0.18 -8.56 -6.13
C LEU A 175 0.62 -7.48 -6.87
N MET A 176 -0.11 -6.64 -7.63
CA MET A 176 0.45 -5.46 -8.26
C MET A 176 -0.39 -4.23 -7.91
N GLY A 177 0.23 -3.07 -7.91
CA GLY A 177 -0.44 -1.80 -7.66
C GLY A 177 0.47 -0.78 -7.00
N THR A 178 0.09 0.50 -7.09
CA THR A 178 0.70 1.55 -6.26
C THR A 178 0.55 1.26 -4.77
N SER A 179 -0.50 0.53 -4.38
CA SER A 179 -0.65 0.00 -3.02
C SER A 179 0.44 -0.97 -2.57
N MET A 180 1.12 -1.65 -3.50
CA MET A 180 2.26 -2.52 -3.22
C MET A 180 3.57 -1.74 -3.30
N ALA A 181 3.61 -0.61 -4.03
CA ALA A 181 4.74 0.31 -4.05
C ALA A 181 4.87 1.12 -2.75
N THR A 182 3.76 1.66 -2.21
CA THR A 182 3.75 2.49 -0.98
C THR A 182 4.46 1.87 0.24
N PRO A 183 4.34 0.56 0.55
CA PRO A 183 5.03 -0.03 1.69
C PRO A 183 6.52 -0.31 1.50
N HIS A 184 7.10 0.00 0.33
CA HIS A 184 8.55 -0.08 0.11
C HIS A 184 9.26 1.18 0.60
#